data_AF-A0A9W8MY84-F1
#
_entry.id   AF-A0A9W8MY84-F1
#
_cell.length_a   1.000
_cell.length_b   1.000
_cell.length_c   1.000
_cell.angle_alpha   90.00
_cell.angle_beta   90.00
_cell.angle_gamma   90.00
#
_symmetry.space_group_name_H-M   'P 1'
#
loop_
_entity.id
_entity.type
_entity.pdbx_description
1 polymer ?
#
loop_
_entity_poly.entity_id
_entity_poly.type
_entity_poly.pdbx_seq_one_letter_code
_entity_poly.pdbx_strand_id
1 'polypeptide(L)'
;MRPPKPKEASNLLNDERKAKPKDVKVPKTQEVVKTKAIPLPLLSWTPLPVVLTRDEAEDRIFIREFFFRFGDYIEPPLAKTHLEELEFVASKRHDPEVDSSDWVSDQCLKALLLGLLGVLAKGRDDVVSKVDVESCGEGLTSSRSEPQQDVVPSHSIARKRCQAQQFPGSSGIEMAIPLTFPDPAKLPSRAILPSRSLRSLQTDNEIVVAQSWQMIPIVLSLTHSALETSIIRAEVEKGGKDYKDVNRDAKEAIRLENERWEQERNIMEKCAKNKIVLTENRAKRAVHKDQITNIENALKIVGSSFATRFMPLGIDDEGRTYYAMSPGVAEREAALEYLSIAASEKSLKPKKKGCVRSISERQLLRDWPWLIAVWGKRGPLTPAEPKATTEADEDNSFNLEEQWWGFWDPEHIDKLAQYISVKSGLEEDIPPAAELFMSSSSKPTVLKQPRKEQLKRLVTGLKDYSALLQWRTRSDKYELMKKAIGDLQTNSTSGRTTQVSDKVSTGSASVDSPDI
;
A
#
# COMPACT_ATOMS: atom_id res chain seq x y z
N MET A 1 27.29 18.41 -37.79
CA MET A 1 27.05 18.62 -36.35
C MET A 1 28.20 19.46 -35.80
N ARG A 2 27.93 20.71 -35.38
CA ARG A 2 28.94 21.61 -34.80
C ARG A 2 29.00 21.42 -33.27
N PRO A 3 30.18 21.43 -32.63
CA PRO A 3 30.28 21.36 -31.19
C PRO A 3 29.89 22.72 -30.55
N PRO A 4 29.32 22.73 -29.34
CA PRO A 4 28.99 23.97 -28.64
C PRO A 4 30.24 24.60 -28.01
N LYS A 5 30.33 25.93 -28.11
CA LYS A 5 31.38 26.77 -27.51
C LYS A 5 31.26 26.80 -25.98
N PRO A 6 32.38 26.86 -25.24
CA PRO A 6 32.40 27.08 -23.80
C PRO A 6 32.06 28.55 -23.48
N LYS A 7 31.27 28.77 -22.42
CA LYS A 7 30.94 30.10 -21.89
C LYS A 7 32.05 30.55 -20.93
N GLU A 8 32.58 31.75 -21.18
CA GLU A 8 33.51 32.47 -20.34
C GLU A 8 32.87 32.84 -18.99
N ALA A 9 33.60 32.59 -17.90
CA ALA A 9 33.28 33.05 -16.56
C ALA A 9 33.87 34.45 -16.35
N SER A 10 33.02 35.45 -16.20
CA SER A 10 33.41 36.82 -15.88
C SER A 10 33.44 37.05 -14.37
N ASN A 11 34.66 37.32 -13.88
CA ASN A 11 35.07 38.18 -12.77
C ASN A 11 33.99 38.74 -11.82
N LEU A 12 34.14 38.40 -10.53
CA LEU A 12 33.78 39.29 -9.42
C LEU A 12 34.97 39.38 -8.45
N LEU A 13 35.68 40.50 -8.56
CA LEU A 13 36.72 40.97 -7.64
C LEU A 13 36.11 41.99 -6.66
N ASN A 14 36.65 41.95 -5.45
CA ASN A 14 36.75 43.03 -4.45
C ASN A 14 35.51 43.44 -3.65
N ASP A 15 35.53 43.05 -2.38
CA ASP A 15 35.15 43.97 -1.30
C ASP A 15 36.01 43.68 -0.05
N GLU A 16 37.22 44.28 0.00
CA GLU A 16 38.09 44.27 1.18
C GLU A 16 37.56 45.28 2.21
N ARG A 17 36.85 44.79 3.23
CA ARG A 17 36.48 45.59 4.41
C ARG A 17 37.43 45.33 5.58
N LYS A 18 38.14 46.39 5.95
CA LYS A 18 39.01 46.57 7.13
C LYS A 18 38.54 45.82 8.38
N ALA A 19 39.35 44.87 8.84
CA ALA A 19 39.19 44.22 10.13
C ALA A 19 39.80 45.07 11.26
N LYS A 20 39.01 45.34 12.31
CA LYS A 20 39.46 45.85 13.61
C LYS A 20 39.96 44.68 14.48
N PRO A 21 41.01 44.85 15.30
CA PRO A 21 41.47 43.84 16.24
C PRO A 21 40.42 43.66 17.36
N LYS A 22 39.94 42.44 17.56
CA LYS A 22 39.04 42.08 18.67
C LYS A 22 39.83 41.36 19.75
N ASP A 23 39.67 41.85 20.97
CA ASP A 23 40.19 41.27 22.22
C ASP A 23 39.89 39.78 22.35
N VAL A 24 40.95 39.03 22.65
CA VAL A 24 40.92 37.61 22.98
C VAL A 24 40.28 37.45 24.37
N LYS A 25 38.96 37.21 24.39
CA LYS A 25 38.27 36.75 25.60
C LYS A 25 38.53 35.26 25.80
N VAL A 26 39.16 34.95 26.93
CA VAL A 26 39.40 33.61 27.45
C VAL A 26 38.10 32.79 27.43
N PRO A 27 38.11 31.56 26.88
CA PRO A 27 36.91 30.74 26.75
C PRO A 27 36.41 30.33 28.15
N LYS A 28 35.21 30.80 28.50
CA LYS A 28 34.44 30.31 29.64
C LYS A 28 34.09 28.85 29.38
N THR A 29 34.62 27.95 30.22
CA THR A 29 34.25 26.53 30.26
C THR A 29 32.73 26.42 30.40
N GLN A 30 32.04 26.07 29.32
CA GLN A 30 30.61 25.80 29.34
C GLN A 30 30.38 24.53 30.15
N GLU A 31 29.68 24.66 31.28
CA GLU A 31 29.15 23.51 32.01
C GLU A 31 28.28 22.68 31.06
N VAL A 32 28.65 21.39 30.91
CA VAL A 32 27.87 20.42 30.15
C VAL A 32 26.53 20.23 30.89
N VAL A 33 25.49 20.91 30.41
CA VAL A 33 24.12 20.75 30.91
C VAL A 33 23.70 19.31 30.65
N LYS A 34 23.55 18.52 31.71
CA LYS A 34 23.03 17.16 31.63
C LYS A 34 21.62 17.22 31.03
N THR A 35 21.46 16.74 29.81
CA THR A 35 20.16 16.64 29.16
C THR A 35 19.27 15.67 29.94
N LYS A 36 18.08 16.14 30.34
CA LYS A 36 17.08 15.29 31.00
C LYS A 36 16.67 14.19 30.02
N ALA A 37 16.64 12.94 30.45
CA ALA A 37 16.22 11.82 29.61
C ALA A 37 14.80 12.07 29.07
N ILE A 38 14.63 11.93 27.76
CA ILE A 38 13.34 12.10 27.09
C ILE A 38 12.45 10.91 27.48
N PRO A 39 11.23 11.14 28.01
CA PRO A 39 10.34 10.04 28.38
C PRO A 39 9.94 9.25 27.13
N LEU A 40 9.98 7.92 27.24
CA LEU A 40 9.56 7.03 26.14
C LEU A 40 8.06 7.22 25.84
N PRO A 41 7.66 7.29 24.56
CA PRO A 41 6.25 7.36 24.17
C PRO A 41 5.46 6.14 24.67
N LEU A 42 4.21 6.36 25.09
CA LEU A 42 3.28 5.30 25.45
C LEU A 42 2.71 4.66 24.16
N LEU A 43 2.81 3.34 24.05
CA LEU A 43 2.36 2.57 22.89
C LEU A 43 1.17 1.68 23.23
N SER A 44 0.18 1.62 22.34
CA SER A 44 -0.97 0.71 22.41
C SER A 44 -0.72 -0.49 21.51
N TRP A 45 -0.21 -1.59 22.08
CA TRP A 45 0.00 -2.84 21.36
C TRP A 45 -1.29 -3.64 21.33
N THR A 46 -1.99 -3.64 20.19
CA THR A 46 -3.23 -4.41 20.00
C THR A 46 -2.90 -5.72 19.30
N PRO A 47 -3.24 -6.90 19.87
CA PRO A 47 -3.01 -8.17 19.20
C PRO A 47 -3.87 -8.25 17.94
N LEU A 48 -3.31 -8.81 16.86
CA LEU A 48 -4.09 -9.09 15.66
C LEU A 48 -5.08 -10.23 15.96
N PRO A 49 -6.31 -10.20 15.42
CA PRO A 49 -7.34 -11.20 15.69
C PRO A 49 -7.10 -12.50 14.89
N VAL A 50 -5.85 -12.98 14.86
CA VAL A 50 -5.45 -14.18 14.12
C VAL A 50 -4.35 -14.93 14.87
N VAL A 51 -4.41 -16.25 14.78
CA VAL A 51 -3.35 -17.15 15.25
C VAL A 51 -2.59 -17.63 14.02
N LEU A 52 -1.66 -16.80 13.54
CA LEU A 52 -0.78 -17.14 12.43
C LEU A 52 0.65 -17.16 12.91
N THR A 53 1.40 -18.15 12.46
CA THR A 53 2.86 -18.08 12.54
C THR A 53 3.38 -16.96 11.64
N ARG A 54 4.65 -16.59 11.82
CA ARG A 54 5.32 -15.61 10.95
C ARG A 54 5.28 -16.06 9.49
N ASP A 55 5.69 -17.30 9.24
CA ASP A 55 5.89 -17.83 7.89
C ASP A 55 4.54 -17.92 7.14
N GLU A 56 3.48 -18.39 7.81
CA GLU A 56 2.14 -18.45 7.21
C GLU A 56 1.60 -17.07 6.82
N ALA A 57 1.84 -16.04 7.64
CA ALA A 57 1.45 -14.69 7.32
C ALA A 57 2.31 -14.13 6.17
N GLU A 58 3.63 -14.36 6.16
CA GLU A 58 4.50 -13.97 5.05
C GLU A 58 4.08 -14.62 3.72
N ASP A 59 3.68 -15.89 3.72
CA ASP A 59 3.15 -16.59 2.56
C ASP A 59 1.84 -15.95 2.05
N ARG A 60 0.89 -15.67 2.95
CA ARG A 60 -0.38 -14.99 2.62
C ARG A 60 -0.13 -13.58 2.06
N ILE A 61 0.79 -12.85 2.67
CA ILE A 61 1.22 -11.52 2.23
C ILE A 61 1.81 -11.60 0.82
N PHE A 62 2.70 -12.54 0.58
CA PHE A 62 3.32 -12.74 -0.72
C PHE A 62 2.29 -13.08 -1.80
N ILE A 63 1.36 -14.00 -1.52
CA ILE A 63 0.28 -14.36 -2.44
C ILE A 63 -0.59 -13.13 -2.72
N ARG A 64 -1.01 -12.40 -1.68
CA ARG A 64 -1.79 -11.17 -1.84
C ARG A 64 -1.09 -10.18 -2.77
N GLU A 65 0.16 -9.85 -2.49
CA GLU A 65 0.93 -8.85 -3.26
C GLU A 65 1.13 -9.30 -4.72
N PHE A 66 1.31 -10.59 -4.97
CA PHE A 66 1.36 -11.15 -6.32
C PHE A 66 0.05 -10.88 -7.08
N PHE A 67 -1.10 -11.29 -6.53
CA PHE A 67 -2.39 -11.13 -7.21
C PHE A 67 -2.80 -9.66 -7.32
N PHE A 68 -2.41 -8.83 -6.36
CA PHE A 68 -2.64 -7.38 -6.43
C PHE A 68 -1.89 -6.72 -7.57
N ARG A 69 -0.77 -7.28 -7.99
CA ARG A 69 0.03 -6.75 -9.08
C ARG A 69 -0.35 -7.35 -10.44
N PHE A 70 -0.59 -8.67 -10.47
CA PHE A 70 -0.74 -9.42 -11.72
C PHE A 70 -2.18 -9.86 -12.00
N GLY A 71 -3.14 -9.57 -11.12
CA GLY A 71 -4.53 -10.01 -11.23
C GLY A 71 -5.22 -9.70 -12.56
N ASP A 72 -4.89 -8.55 -13.16
CA ASP A 72 -5.46 -8.12 -14.46
C ASP A 72 -4.81 -8.81 -15.67
N TYR A 73 -3.65 -9.44 -15.48
CA TYR A 73 -2.87 -10.11 -16.53
C TYR A 73 -2.99 -11.64 -16.50
N ILE A 74 -3.61 -12.13 -15.44
CA ILE A 74 -3.95 -13.53 -15.26
C ILE A 74 -5.19 -13.84 -16.11
N GLU A 75 -5.25 -15.01 -16.76
CA GLU A 75 -6.43 -15.44 -17.50
C GLU A 75 -7.02 -16.71 -16.86
N PRO A 76 -8.29 -16.73 -16.45
CA PRO A 76 -9.24 -15.62 -16.49
C PRO A 76 -8.86 -14.47 -15.54
N PRO A 77 -9.17 -13.20 -15.87
CA PRO A 77 -8.92 -12.07 -14.98
C PRO A 77 -9.61 -12.26 -13.64
N LEU A 78 -8.90 -11.95 -12.56
CA LEU A 78 -9.44 -12.14 -11.22
C LEU A 78 -10.47 -11.05 -10.90
N ALA A 79 -11.68 -11.45 -10.51
CA ALA A 79 -12.72 -10.49 -10.14
C ALA A 79 -12.28 -9.66 -8.92
N LYS A 80 -12.64 -8.36 -8.93
CA LYS A 80 -12.28 -7.41 -7.86
C LYS A 80 -12.71 -7.87 -6.47
N THR A 81 -13.86 -8.53 -6.36
CA THR A 81 -14.36 -9.10 -5.11
C THR A 81 -13.44 -10.16 -4.51
N HIS A 82 -12.71 -10.93 -5.33
CA HIS A 82 -11.73 -11.91 -4.87
C HIS A 82 -10.43 -11.23 -4.43
N LEU A 83 -10.01 -10.16 -5.09
CA LEU A 83 -8.88 -9.35 -4.66
C LEU A 83 -9.16 -8.65 -3.33
N GLU A 84 -10.37 -8.12 -3.15
CA GLU A 84 -10.80 -7.53 -1.87
C GLU A 84 -10.82 -8.57 -0.73
N GLU A 85 -11.11 -9.84 -1.03
CA GLU A 85 -11.08 -10.91 -0.03
C GLU A 85 -9.65 -11.23 0.46
N LEU A 86 -8.64 -11.03 -0.40
CA LEU A 86 -7.22 -11.15 -0.04
C LEU A 86 -6.71 -9.98 0.80
N GLU A 87 -7.46 -8.88 0.94
CA GLU A 87 -7.07 -7.76 1.82
C GLU A 87 -7.25 -8.09 3.30
N PHE A 88 -8.04 -9.11 3.63
CA PHE A 88 -8.30 -9.45 5.01
C PHE A 88 -7.16 -10.28 5.64
N VAL A 89 -6.88 -10.02 6.92
CA VAL A 89 -5.91 -10.76 7.74
C VAL A 89 -6.38 -12.21 7.95
N ALA A 90 -7.68 -12.38 8.18
CA ALA A 90 -8.40 -13.66 8.22
C ALA A 90 -9.72 -13.55 7.43
N SER A 91 -10.37 -14.68 7.15
CA SER A 91 -11.63 -14.72 6.41
C SER A 91 -12.65 -13.69 6.93
N LYS A 92 -13.35 -13.03 6.01
CA LYS A 92 -14.41 -12.05 6.32
C LYS A 92 -15.50 -12.62 7.22
N ARG A 93 -15.70 -13.94 7.18
CA ARG A 93 -16.68 -14.69 7.98
C ARG A 93 -16.14 -15.12 9.34
N HIS A 94 -15.04 -14.54 9.81
CA HIS A 94 -14.51 -14.88 11.13
C HIS A 94 -15.53 -14.55 12.22
N ASP A 95 -16.19 -15.61 12.67
CA ASP A 95 -17.00 -15.67 13.87
C ASP A 95 -16.02 -15.93 15.02
N PRO A 96 -15.88 -15.02 16.00
CA PRO A 96 -14.95 -15.21 17.11
C PRO A 96 -15.26 -16.46 17.94
N GLU A 97 -16.46 -17.03 17.84
CA GLU A 97 -16.82 -18.28 18.53
C GLU A 97 -16.29 -19.53 17.82
N VAL A 98 -16.06 -19.44 16.51
CA VAL A 98 -15.54 -20.54 15.71
C VAL A 98 -14.09 -20.25 15.41
N ASP A 99 -13.18 -21.04 15.98
CA ASP A 99 -11.74 -21.01 15.70
C ASP A 99 -11.46 -21.53 14.27
N SER A 100 -12.05 -20.85 13.28
CA SER A 100 -11.91 -21.15 11.88
C SER A 100 -10.73 -20.34 11.35
N SER A 101 -9.62 -21.02 11.13
CA SER A 101 -8.43 -20.49 10.45
C SER A 101 -8.63 -20.32 8.93
N ASP A 102 -9.88 -20.13 8.48
CA ASP A 102 -10.20 -19.92 7.08
C ASP A 102 -9.47 -18.68 6.55
N TRP A 103 -8.84 -18.83 5.41
CA TRP A 103 -8.07 -17.76 4.79
C TRP A 103 -8.93 -16.96 3.82
N VAL A 104 -9.43 -17.62 2.76
CA VAL A 104 -10.32 -17.04 1.74
C VAL A 104 -11.50 -17.96 1.49
N SER A 105 -12.53 -17.48 0.77
CA SER A 105 -13.61 -18.35 0.32
C SER A 105 -13.13 -19.37 -0.71
N ASP A 106 -13.79 -20.52 -0.79
CA ASP A 106 -13.48 -21.56 -1.79
C ASP A 106 -13.59 -21.01 -3.23
N GLN A 107 -14.52 -20.08 -3.47
CA GLN A 107 -14.67 -19.45 -4.77
C GLN A 107 -13.48 -18.55 -5.12
N CYS A 108 -12.97 -17.78 -4.16
CA CYS A 108 -11.74 -17.00 -4.34
C CYS A 108 -10.58 -17.94 -4.63
N LEU A 109 -10.36 -18.95 -3.79
CA LEU A 109 -9.28 -19.93 -3.96
C LEU A 109 -9.33 -20.60 -5.35
N LYS A 110 -10.51 -21.04 -5.79
CA LYS A 110 -10.73 -21.61 -7.13
C LYS A 110 -10.33 -20.63 -8.24
N ALA A 111 -10.69 -19.35 -8.10
CA ALA A 111 -10.31 -18.32 -9.06
C ALA A 111 -8.79 -18.06 -9.08
N LEU A 112 -8.13 -18.08 -7.92
CA LEU A 112 -6.67 -17.97 -7.83
C LEU A 112 -5.97 -19.12 -8.55
N LEU A 113 -6.42 -20.36 -8.32
CA LEU A 113 -5.87 -21.57 -8.95
C LEU A 113 -6.07 -21.55 -10.47
N LEU A 114 -7.29 -21.29 -10.94
CA LEU A 114 -7.59 -21.20 -12.37
C LEU A 114 -6.75 -20.13 -13.06
N GLY A 115 -6.62 -18.97 -12.42
CA GLY A 115 -5.79 -17.90 -12.94
C GLY A 115 -4.32 -18.28 -13.07
N LEU A 116 -3.72 -18.83 -12.02
CA LEU A 116 -2.31 -19.26 -12.05
C LEU A 116 -2.06 -20.35 -13.09
N LEU A 117 -2.96 -21.33 -13.19
CA LEU A 117 -2.89 -22.37 -14.21
C LEU A 117 -3.00 -21.76 -15.61
N GLY A 118 -3.90 -20.82 -15.86
CA GLY A 118 -4.01 -20.16 -17.16
C GLY A 118 -2.74 -19.40 -17.56
N VAL A 119 -2.06 -18.72 -16.62
CA VAL A 119 -0.75 -18.09 -16.88
C VAL A 119 0.31 -19.14 -17.24
N LEU A 120 0.36 -20.25 -16.52
CA LEU A 120 1.31 -21.34 -16.79
C LEU A 120 1.05 -22.02 -18.14
N ALA A 121 -0.22 -22.23 -18.50
CA ALA A 121 -0.62 -22.78 -19.79
C ALA A 121 -0.19 -21.89 -20.97
N LYS A 122 -0.32 -20.56 -20.82
CA LYS A 122 0.10 -19.60 -21.85
C LYS A 122 1.62 -19.39 -21.90
N GLY A 123 2.30 -19.52 -20.77
CA GLY A 123 3.74 -19.28 -20.67
C GLY A 123 4.60 -20.41 -21.25
N ARG A 124 4.00 -21.57 -21.55
CA ARG A 124 4.67 -22.73 -22.16
C ARG A 124 4.31 -22.82 -23.64
N ASP A 125 5.33 -22.83 -24.49
CA ASP A 125 5.16 -23.06 -25.94
C ASP A 125 4.91 -24.55 -26.28
N ASP A 126 5.12 -25.44 -25.31
CA ASP A 126 4.90 -26.88 -25.47
C ASP A 126 3.40 -27.24 -25.39
N VAL A 127 2.90 -27.80 -26.49
CA VAL A 127 1.50 -28.24 -26.67
C VAL A 127 1.09 -29.26 -25.60
N VAL A 128 2.00 -30.16 -25.19
CA VAL A 128 1.68 -31.22 -24.22
C VAL A 128 1.42 -30.63 -22.84
N SER A 129 2.31 -29.75 -22.39
CA SER A 129 2.14 -29.03 -21.12
C SER A 129 0.86 -28.18 -21.07
N LYS A 130 0.41 -27.65 -22.22
CA LYS A 130 -0.81 -26.86 -22.29
C LYS A 130 -2.07 -27.70 -22.07
N VAL A 131 -2.15 -28.87 -22.68
CA VAL A 131 -3.29 -29.80 -22.52
C VAL A 131 -3.42 -30.27 -21.07
N ASP A 132 -2.31 -30.57 -20.41
CA ASP A 132 -2.33 -31.01 -19.02
C ASP A 132 -2.88 -29.92 -18.09
N VAL A 133 -2.44 -28.67 -18.28
CA VAL A 133 -2.89 -27.54 -17.47
C VAL A 133 -4.35 -27.17 -17.77
N GLU A 134 -4.77 -27.21 -19.04
CA GLU A 134 -6.17 -26.99 -19.43
C GLU A 134 -7.09 -28.06 -18.84
N SER A 135 -6.68 -29.33 -18.87
CA SER A 135 -7.46 -30.42 -18.27
C SER A 135 -7.64 -30.28 -16.75
N CYS A 136 -6.63 -29.74 -16.05
CA CYS A 136 -6.73 -29.41 -14.63
C CYS A 136 -7.76 -28.27 -14.40
N GLY A 137 -7.77 -27.26 -15.29
CA GLY A 137 -8.74 -26.16 -15.25
C GLY A 137 -10.18 -26.59 -15.55
N GLU A 138 -10.36 -27.52 -16.49
CA GLU A 138 -11.67 -28.10 -16.81
C GLU A 138 -12.25 -28.89 -15.62
N GLY A 139 -11.42 -29.66 -14.91
CA GLY A 139 -11.84 -30.36 -13.69
C GLY A 139 -12.33 -29.39 -12.61
N LEU A 140 -11.61 -28.29 -12.40
CA LEU A 140 -12.03 -27.24 -11.46
C LEU A 140 -13.34 -26.57 -11.93
N THR A 141 -13.49 -26.21 -13.20
CA THR A 141 -14.68 -25.47 -13.68
C THR A 141 -15.94 -26.33 -13.75
N SER A 142 -15.82 -27.61 -14.11
CA SER A 142 -16.95 -28.54 -14.28
C SER A 142 -17.58 -29.03 -12.96
N SER A 143 -16.82 -29.03 -11.85
CA SER A 143 -17.38 -29.28 -10.52
C SER A 143 -18.23 -28.07 -10.06
N ARG A 144 -19.53 -28.16 -10.34
CA ARG A 144 -20.57 -27.19 -9.95
C ARG A 144 -21.22 -27.56 -8.60
N SER A 145 -20.86 -28.70 -8.01
CA SER A 145 -21.36 -29.22 -6.74
C SER A 145 -20.20 -29.43 -5.77
N GLU A 146 -20.14 -28.61 -4.70
CA GLU A 146 -19.21 -28.66 -3.56
C GLU A 146 -17.69 -28.74 -3.88
N PRO A 147 -16.98 -27.59 -3.93
CA PRO A 147 -15.56 -27.52 -4.35
C PRO A 147 -14.57 -28.25 -3.42
N GLN A 148 -14.95 -28.69 -2.23
CA GLN A 148 -14.02 -29.30 -1.28
C GLN A 148 -13.76 -30.80 -1.54
N GLN A 149 -14.67 -31.52 -2.22
CA GLN A 149 -14.49 -32.96 -2.47
C GLN A 149 -13.75 -33.26 -3.79
N ASP A 150 -13.81 -32.38 -4.79
CA ASP A 150 -13.34 -32.66 -6.16
C ASP A 150 -11.99 -32.02 -6.55
N VAL A 151 -11.37 -31.18 -5.70
CA VAL A 151 -10.07 -30.54 -6.04
C VAL A 151 -8.90 -31.52 -5.93
N VAL A 152 -9.01 -32.53 -5.07
CA VAL A 152 -7.91 -33.46 -4.77
C VAL A 152 -7.75 -34.62 -5.76
N PRO A 153 -8.81 -35.18 -6.39
CA PRO A 153 -8.65 -36.20 -7.42
C PRO A 153 -7.67 -35.80 -8.52
N SER A 154 -7.59 -34.51 -8.87
CA SER A 154 -6.66 -33.96 -9.87
C SER A 154 -5.17 -34.22 -9.57
N HIS A 155 -4.74 -34.20 -8.30
CA HIS A 155 -3.36 -34.55 -7.94
C HIS A 155 -3.07 -36.04 -8.18
N SER A 156 -4.05 -36.91 -7.92
CA SER A 156 -3.91 -38.35 -8.20
C SER A 156 -4.05 -38.67 -9.69
N ILE A 157 -4.88 -37.93 -10.43
CA ILE A 157 -5.12 -38.11 -11.87
C ILE A 157 -3.90 -37.63 -12.67
N ALA A 158 -3.31 -36.48 -12.35
CA ALA A 158 -2.08 -36.01 -12.99
C ALA A 158 -0.91 -36.99 -12.73
N ARG A 159 -0.76 -37.47 -11.49
CA ARG A 159 0.31 -38.42 -11.13
C ARG A 159 0.14 -39.78 -11.80
N LYS A 160 -1.09 -40.29 -11.91
CA LYS A 160 -1.40 -41.55 -12.61
C LYS A 160 -1.27 -41.43 -14.13
N ARG A 161 -1.62 -40.29 -14.72
CA ARG A 161 -1.56 -40.07 -16.18
C ARG A 161 -0.13 -39.87 -16.68
N CYS A 162 0.72 -39.14 -15.95
CA CYS A 162 2.14 -38.98 -16.29
C CYS A 162 2.93 -40.29 -16.16
N GLN A 163 2.57 -41.18 -15.23
CA GLN A 163 3.24 -42.49 -15.10
C GLN A 163 2.82 -43.47 -16.21
N ALA A 164 1.62 -43.36 -16.76
CA ALA A 164 1.10 -44.27 -17.77
C ALA A 164 1.61 -44.01 -19.21
N GLN A 165 2.27 -42.86 -19.47
CA GLN A 165 2.74 -42.47 -20.81
C GLN A 165 4.27 -42.54 -21.01
N GLN A 166 4.99 -43.27 -20.16
CA GLN A 166 6.39 -43.61 -20.44
C GLN A 166 6.48 -44.62 -21.60
N PHE A 167 6.31 -44.15 -22.84
CA PHE A 167 6.57 -44.93 -24.03
C PHE A 167 8.10 -45.09 -24.22
N PRO A 168 8.63 -46.33 -24.17
CA PRO A 168 10.05 -46.57 -24.39
C PRO A 168 10.35 -46.45 -25.89
N GLY A 169 10.83 -45.29 -26.37
CA GLY A 169 11.28 -45.18 -27.76
C GLY A 169 11.56 -43.79 -28.33
N SER A 170 11.19 -42.69 -27.68
CA SER A 170 11.44 -41.34 -28.22
C SER A 170 12.71 -40.73 -27.61
N SER A 171 13.86 -41.01 -28.22
CA SER A 171 15.18 -40.63 -27.71
C SER A 171 15.66 -39.21 -28.11
N GLY A 172 14.74 -38.24 -28.26
CA GLY A 172 15.14 -36.90 -28.74
C GLY A 172 14.26 -35.72 -28.34
N ILE A 173 13.25 -35.91 -27.49
CA ILE A 173 12.41 -34.80 -27.02
C ILE A 173 12.91 -34.39 -25.65
N GLU A 174 13.33 -33.13 -25.51
CA GLU A 174 13.61 -32.49 -24.21
C GLU A 174 12.53 -32.89 -23.22
N MET A 175 12.90 -33.61 -22.15
CA MET A 175 11.93 -34.05 -21.16
C MET A 175 11.31 -32.83 -20.49
N ALA A 176 10.07 -32.50 -20.89
CA ALA A 176 9.28 -31.49 -20.20
C ALA A 176 9.22 -31.86 -18.72
N ILE A 177 9.76 -31.00 -17.86
CA ILE A 177 9.76 -31.22 -16.42
C ILE A 177 8.30 -31.22 -15.96
N PRO A 178 7.78 -32.34 -15.44
CA PRO A 178 6.40 -32.40 -15.01
C PRO A 178 6.17 -31.38 -13.88
N LEU A 179 5.03 -30.67 -13.94
CA LEU A 179 4.61 -29.80 -12.85
C LEU A 179 4.39 -30.68 -11.60
N THR A 180 5.26 -30.49 -10.62
CA THR A 180 5.11 -31.12 -9.29
C THR A 180 4.61 -30.04 -8.34
N PHE A 181 3.60 -30.39 -7.55
CA PHE A 181 3.03 -29.51 -6.55
C PHE A 181 3.32 -30.06 -5.16
N PRO A 182 3.56 -29.19 -4.17
CA PRO A 182 3.62 -29.63 -2.79
C PRO A 182 2.27 -30.20 -2.35
N ASP A 183 2.29 -31.08 -1.37
CA ASP A 183 1.06 -31.56 -0.76
C ASP A 183 0.36 -30.40 0.01
N PRO A 184 -0.97 -30.36 0.07
CA PRO A 184 -1.70 -29.44 0.95
C PRO A 184 -1.20 -29.55 2.39
N ALA A 185 -1.26 -28.44 3.13
CA ALA A 185 -0.89 -28.45 4.53
C ALA A 185 -1.79 -29.40 5.33
N LYS A 186 -1.20 -30.09 6.31
CA LYS A 186 -1.90 -31.09 7.12
C LYS A 186 -2.87 -30.41 8.07
N LEU A 187 -4.07 -30.95 8.18
CA LEU A 187 -5.05 -30.47 9.15
C LEU A 187 -4.49 -30.63 10.58
N PRO A 188 -4.54 -29.60 11.44
CA PRO A 188 -4.17 -29.74 12.84
C PRO A 188 -4.98 -30.85 13.48
N SER A 189 -4.34 -31.68 14.31
CA SER A 189 -5.02 -32.82 14.96
C SER A 189 -6.22 -32.41 15.83
N ARG A 190 -6.34 -31.13 16.17
CA ARG A 190 -7.42 -30.54 16.98
C ARG A 190 -8.55 -29.92 16.16
N ALA A 191 -8.44 -29.86 14.84
CA ALA A 191 -9.49 -29.29 14.01
C ALA A 191 -10.75 -30.16 14.07
N ILE A 192 -11.75 -29.73 14.85
CA ILE A 192 -13.05 -30.38 14.92
C ILE A 192 -13.79 -30.03 13.63
N LEU A 193 -13.70 -30.91 12.64
CA LEU A 193 -14.50 -30.76 11.43
C LEU A 193 -15.97 -31.03 11.77
N PRO A 194 -16.90 -30.21 11.26
CA PRO A 194 -18.33 -30.47 11.41
C PRO A 194 -18.64 -31.86 10.85
N SER A 195 -19.02 -32.78 11.73
CA SER A 195 -19.04 -34.24 11.49
C SER A 195 -20.04 -34.71 10.42
N ARG A 196 -20.75 -33.78 9.77
CA ARG A 196 -21.79 -34.10 8.80
C ARG A 196 -21.26 -34.44 7.40
N SER A 197 -20.05 -33.99 7.04
CA SER A 197 -19.46 -34.20 5.70
C SER A 197 -18.44 -35.37 5.62
N LEU A 198 -17.97 -35.90 6.74
CA LEU A 198 -16.84 -36.85 6.76
C LEU A 198 -17.19 -38.33 6.52
N ARG A 199 -18.48 -38.70 6.43
CA ARG A 199 -18.87 -40.13 6.34
C ARG A 199 -18.53 -40.79 4.99
N SER A 200 -18.15 -40.03 3.98
CA SER A 200 -17.85 -40.54 2.63
C SER A 200 -16.35 -40.68 2.32
N LEU A 201 -15.45 -40.22 3.19
CA LEU A 201 -14.03 -39.96 2.83
C LEU A 201 -13.01 -40.91 3.51
N GLN A 202 -13.45 -42.00 4.14
CA GLN A 202 -12.53 -42.98 4.75
C GLN A 202 -11.95 -43.96 3.71
N THR A 203 -11.13 -43.45 2.79
CA THR A 203 -10.16 -44.31 2.09
C THR A 203 -8.76 -43.94 2.57
N ASP A 204 -7.96 -44.95 2.96
CA ASP A 204 -6.71 -44.79 3.73
C ASP A 204 -5.58 -43.98 3.04
N ASN A 205 -5.79 -43.43 1.84
CA ASN A 205 -4.78 -42.71 1.06
C ASN A 205 -5.27 -41.39 0.42
N GLU A 206 -6.47 -40.90 0.74
CA GLU A 206 -6.99 -39.68 0.14
C GLU A 206 -6.58 -38.45 0.95
N ILE A 207 -5.90 -37.49 0.30
CA ILE A 207 -5.61 -36.20 0.91
C ILE A 207 -6.94 -35.44 1.02
N VAL A 208 -7.32 -35.03 2.24
CA VAL A 208 -8.57 -34.28 2.44
C VAL A 208 -8.25 -32.80 2.64
N VAL A 209 -8.76 -31.95 1.75
CA VAL A 209 -8.71 -30.50 1.87
C VAL A 209 -10.03 -30.03 2.47
N ALA A 210 -10.01 -29.64 3.74
CA ALA A 210 -11.18 -29.17 4.47
C ALA A 210 -11.20 -27.65 4.64
N GLN A 211 -10.05 -26.98 4.58
CA GLN A 211 -9.92 -25.54 4.79
C GLN A 211 -9.04 -24.89 3.72
N SER A 212 -9.37 -23.65 3.34
CA SER A 212 -8.70 -22.95 2.24
C SER A 212 -7.23 -22.65 2.50
N TRP A 213 -6.81 -22.48 3.76
CA TRP A 213 -5.41 -22.26 4.11
C TRP A 213 -4.51 -23.47 3.82
N GLN A 214 -5.07 -24.69 3.78
CA GLN A 214 -4.29 -25.89 3.43
C GLN A 214 -3.73 -25.82 2.01
N MET A 215 -4.33 -25.01 1.15
CA MET A 215 -3.92 -24.83 -0.24
C MET A 215 -2.84 -23.76 -0.41
N ILE A 216 -2.44 -23.05 0.65
CA ILE A 216 -1.39 -22.02 0.59
C ILE A 216 -0.09 -22.55 -0.04
N PRO A 217 0.48 -23.73 0.35
CA PRO A 217 1.70 -24.23 -0.25
C PRO A 217 1.59 -24.44 -1.77
N ILE A 218 0.44 -24.93 -2.24
CA ILE A 218 0.17 -25.16 -3.67
C ILE A 218 0.07 -23.84 -4.42
N VAL A 219 -0.70 -22.88 -3.89
CA VAL A 219 -0.82 -21.54 -4.46
C VAL A 219 0.54 -20.86 -4.52
N LEU A 220 1.34 -20.95 -3.45
CA LEU A 220 2.68 -20.39 -3.38
C LEU A 220 3.61 -21.00 -4.45
N SER A 221 3.61 -22.33 -4.58
CA SER A 221 4.39 -23.03 -5.62
C SER A 221 3.97 -22.60 -7.02
N LEU A 222 2.67 -22.50 -7.29
CA LEU A 222 2.13 -22.02 -8.56
C LEU A 222 2.51 -20.56 -8.83
N THR A 223 2.47 -19.70 -7.80
CA THR A 223 2.91 -18.30 -7.88
C THR A 223 4.40 -18.21 -8.24
N HIS A 224 5.26 -19.02 -7.61
CA HIS A 224 6.67 -19.08 -7.96
C HIS A 224 6.90 -19.52 -9.41
N SER A 225 6.20 -20.57 -9.87
CA SER A 225 6.26 -20.98 -11.27
C SER A 225 5.74 -19.89 -12.22
N ALA A 226 4.67 -19.18 -11.84
CA ALA A 226 4.10 -18.11 -12.65
C ALA A 226 5.10 -16.94 -12.81
N LEU A 227 5.87 -16.60 -11.77
CA LEU A 227 6.91 -15.57 -11.83
C LEU A 227 8.02 -15.87 -12.84
N GLU A 228 8.25 -17.13 -13.18
CA GLU A 228 9.25 -17.55 -14.17
C GLU A 228 8.76 -17.41 -15.62
N THR A 229 7.45 -17.28 -15.82
CA THR A 229 6.85 -17.15 -17.16
C THR A 229 7.26 -15.85 -17.85
N SER A 230 7.30 -15.87 -19.19
CA SER A 230 7.57 -14.68 -20.01
C SER A 230 6.50 -13.60 -19.85
N ILE A 231 5.25 -14.00 -19.60
CA ILE A 231 4.09 -13.11 -19.41
C ILE A 231 4.31 -12.20 -18.20
N ILE A 232 4.62 -12.79 -17.04
CA ILE A 232 4.83 -12.03 -15.81
C ILE A 232 6.12 -11.19 -15.91
N ARG A 233 7.18 -11.70 -16.54
CA ARG A 233 8.41 -10.93 -16.79
C ARG A 233 8.17 -9.71 -17.67
N ALA A 234 7.43 -9.87 -18.77
CA ALA A 234 7.06 -8.76 -19.65
C ALA A 234 6.23 -7.70 -18.91
N GLU A 235 5.34 -8.14 -18.01
CA GLU A 235 4.56 -7.20 -17.19
C GLU A 235 5.42 -6.46 -16.15
N VAL A 236 6.41 -7.12 -15.54
CA VAL A 236 7.35 -6.44 -14.65
C VAL A 236 8.10 -5.32 -15.38
N GLU A 237 8.54 -5.55 -16.62
CA GLU A 237 9.20 -4.55 -17.46
C GLU A 237 8.25 -3.42 -17.89
N LYS A 238 7.02 -3.77 -18.28
CA LYS A 238 5.98 -2.81 -18.64
C LYS A 238 5.59 -1.93 -17.46
N GLY A 239 5.44 -2.49 -16.26
CA GLY A 239 5.17 -1.73 -15.04
C GLY A 239 6.21 -0.64 -14.76
N GLY A 240 7.48 -0.86 -15.11
CA GLY A 240 8.52 0.17 -15.03
C GLY A 240 8.32 1.34 -16.01
N LYS A 241 7.70 1.10 -17.18
CA LYS A 241 7.30 2.15 -18.13
C LYS A 241 6.05 2.87 -17.66
N ASP A 242 5.03 2.11 -17.26
CA ASP A 242 3.75 2.64 -16.78
C ASP A 242 3.96 3.54 -15.54
N TYR A 243 4.85 3.15 -14.61
CA TYR A 243 5.22 4.01 -13.48
C TYR A 243 5.87 5.33 -13.90
N LYS A 244 6.72 5.32 -14.94
CA LYS A 244 7.33 6.56 -15.45
C LYS A 244 6.30 7.48 -16.08
N ASP A 245 5.30 6.92 -16.76
CA ASP A 245 4.19 7.70 -17.32
C ASP A 245 3.32 8.28 -16.21
N VAL A 246 2.93 7.51 -15.19
CA VAL A 246 2.19 8.03 -14.03
C VAL A 246 2.99 9.10 -13.28
N ASN A 247 4.30 8.91 -13.12
CA ASN A 247 5.17 9.91 -12.50
C ASN A 247 5.30 11.18 -13.37
N ARG A 248 5.26 11.07 -14.70
CA ARG A 248 5.17 12.24 -15.60
C ARG A 248 3.86 12.97 -15.39
N ASP A 249 2.74 12.25 -15.31
CA ASP A 249 1.42 12.84 -15.10
C ASP A 249 1.34 13.55 -13.72
N ALA A 250 1.89 12.96 -12.67
CA ALA A 250 1.98 13.61 -11.35
C ALA A 250 2.84 14.89 -11.37
N LYS A 251 3.97 14.88 -12.08
CA LYS A 251 4.81 16.09 -12.26
C LYS A 251 4.08 17.17 -13.05
N GLU A 252 3.34 16.78 -14.08
CA GLU A 252 2.53 17.70 -14.88
C GLU A 252 1.39 18.30 -14.06
N ALA A 253 0.70 17.48 -13.25
CA ALA A 253 -0.32 17.96 -12.31
C ALA A 253 0.26 18.98 -11.32
N ILE A 254 1.46 18.74 -10.75
CA ILE A 254 2.15 19.69 -9.88
C ILE A 254 2.53 20.97 -10.64
N ARG A 255 2.99 20.87 -11.89
CA ARG A 255 3.30 22.02 -12.74
C ARG A 255 2.07 22.90 -12.97
N LEU A 256 0.95 22.30 -13.37
CA LEU A 256 -0.32 23.01 -13.59
C LEU A 256 -0.85 23.67 -12.32
N GLU A 257 -0.77 22.99 -11.17
CA GLU A 257 -1.17 23.55 -9.88
C GLU A 257 -0.25 24.71 -9.45
N ASN A 258 1.06 24.64 -9.71
CA ASN A 258 1.99 25.75 -9.46
C ASN A 258 1.71 26.96 -10.37
N GLU A 259 1.36 26.73 -11.64
CA GLU A 259 0.98 27.80 -12.57
C GLU A 259 -0.32 28.49 -12.14
N ARG A 260 -1.32 27.70 -11.73
CA ARG A 260 -2.56 28.23 -11.13
C ARG A 260 -2.24 29.05 -9.88
N TRP A 261 -1.40 28.53 -9.00
CA TRP A 261 -1.02 29.20 -7.76
C TRP A 261 -0.29 30.52 -8.03
N GLU A 262 0.61 30.56 -9.00
CA GLU A 262 1.33 31.77 -9.36
C GLU A 262 0.37 32.84 -9.92
N GLN A 263 -0.63 32.46 -10.70
CA GLN A 263 -1.68 33.39 -11.13
C GLN A 263 -2.48 33.95 -9.95
N GLU A 264 -2.94 33.08 -9.03
CA GLU A 264 -3.65 33.51 -7.82
C GLU A 264 -2.79 34.39 -6.93
N ARG A 265 -1.52 34.04 -6.75
CA ARG A 265 -0.54 34.80 -5.98
C ARG A 265 -0.35 36.20 -6.55
N ASN A 266 -0.21 36.31 -7.88
CA ASN A 266 -0.11 37.61 -8.56
C ASN A 266 -1.37 38.48 -8.37
N ILE A 267 -2.56 37.88 -8.28
CA ILE A 267 -3.80 38.60 -7.95
C ILE A 267 -3.78 39.06 -6.48
N MET A 268 -3.39 38.18 -5.56
CA MET A 268 -3.31 38.47 -4.12
C MET A 268 -2.31 39.59 -3.80
N GLU A 269 -1.20 39.67 -4.54
CA GLU A 269 -0.19 40.72 -4.37
C GLU A 269 -0.69 42.09 -4.87
N LYS A 270 -1.65 42.12 -5.80
CA LYS A 270 -2.28 43.35 -6.31
C LYS A 270 -3.44 43.85 -5.42
N CYS A 271 -4.10 42.97 -4.66
CA CYS A 271 -5.19 43.35 -3.77
C CYS A 271 -4.70 44.11 -2.52
N ALA A 272 -5.51 45.04 -2.01
CA ALA A 272 -5.19 45.83 -0.81
C ALA A 272 -4.96 44.92 0.42
N LYS A 273 -3.99 45.30 1.28
CA LYS A 273 -3.57 44.54 2.47
C LYS A 273 -4.54 44.67 3.65
N ASN A 274 -5.82 44.39 3.42
CA ASN A 274 -6.81 44.32 4.47
C ASN A 274 -6.66 43.03 5.28
N LYS A 275 -6.95 43.08 6.59
CA LYS A 275 -6.84 41.91 7.49
C LYS A 275 -7.65 40.70 7.00
N ILE A 276 -8.83 40.95 6.42
CA ILE A 276 -9.71 39.92 5.84
C ILE A 276 -9.05 39.25 4.62
N VAL A 277 -8.43 40.04 3.74
CA VAL A 277 -7.70 39.53 2.56
C VAL A 277 -6.49 38.69 2.99
N LEU A 278 -5.79 39.08 4.06
CA LEU A 278 -4.67 38.30 4.59
C LEU A 278 -5.10 36.90 5.07
N THR A 279 -6.24 36.79 5.75
CA THR A 279 -6.76 35.49 6.20
C THR A 279 -7.19 34.61 5.02
N GLU A 280 -7.82 35.20 4.00
CA GLU A 280 -8.18 34.49 2.77
C GLU A 280 -6.94 34.01 2.01
N ASN A 281 -5.91 34.86 1.89
CA ASN A 281 -4.65 34.50 1.24
C ASN A 281 -3.93 33.35 1.97
N ARG A 282 -4.01 33.30 3.31
CA ARG A 282 -3.49 32.18 4.09
C ARG A 282 -4.25 30.89 3.82
N ALA A 283 -5.59 30.96 3.69
CA ALA A 283 -6.40 29.80 3.33
C ALA A 283 -6.05 29.29 1.91
N LYS A 284 -5.92 30.18 0.92
CA LYS A 284 -5.51 29.81 -0.45
C LYS A 284 -4.13 29.14 -0.48
N ARG A 285 -3.14 29.63 0.28
CA ARG A 285 -1.82 28.99 0.45
C ARG A 285 -1.94 27.58 1.03
N ALA A 286 -2.78 27.41 2.05
CA ALA A 286 -2.98 26.11 2.68
C ALA A 286 -3.60 25.11 1.70
N VAL A 287 -4.61 25.54 0.92
CA VAL A 287 -5.24 24.72 -0.12
C VAL A 287 -4.25 24.33 -1.21
N HIS A 288 -3.43 25.25 -1.71
CA HIS A 288 -2.41 24.94 -2.70
C HIS A 288 -1.41 23.89 -2.19
N LYS A 289 -0.90 24.08 -0.96
CA LYS A 289 0.01 23.11 -0.32
C LYS A 289 -0.67 21.75 -0.16
N ASP A 290 -1.94 21.75 0.23
CA ASP A 290 -2.74 20.53 0.37
C ASP A 290 -2.89 19.80 -0.98
N GLN A 291 -3.16 20.54 -2.05
CA GLN A 291 -3.32 19.99 -3.39
C GLN A 291 -2.02 19.35 -3.91
N ILE A 292 -0.86 19.98 -3.70
CA ILE A 292 0.44 19.35 -4.00
C ILE A 292 0.60 18.06 -3.20
N THR A 293 0.31 18.11 -1.88
CA THR A 293 0.42 16.94 -1.00
C THR A 293 -0.51 15.81 -1.43
N ASN A 294 -1.72 16.13 -1.91
CA ASN A 294 -2.69 15.16 -2.43
C ASN A 294 -2.16 14.48 -3.71
N ILE A 295 -1.52 15.22 -4.63
CA ILE A 295 -0.88 14.66 -5.83
C ILE A 295 0.29 13.75 -5.46
N GLU A 296 1.16 14.19 -4.56
CA GLU A 296 2.31 13.39 -4.09
C GLU A 296 1.86 12.09 -3.40
N ASN A 297 0.85 12.16 -2.54
CA ASN A 297 0.32 10.97 -1.86
C ASN A 297 -0.42 10.04 -2.81
N ALA A 298 -1.19 10.55 -3.79
CA ALA A 298 -1.78 9.72 -4.83
C ALA A 298 -0.70 8.98 -5.64
N LEU A 299 0.41 9.64 -5.97
CA LEU A 299 1.56 9.00 -6.62
C LEU A 299 2.18 7.90 -5.75
N LYS A 300 2.30 8.10 -4.42
CA LYS A 300 2.78 7.05 -3.51
C LYS A 300 1.86 5.82 -3.50
N ILE A 301 0.54 6.03 -3.47
CA ILE A 301 -0.45 4.94 -3.53
C ILE A 301 -0.27 4.14 -4.82
N VAL A 302 -0.25 4.82 -5.97
CA VAL A 302 -0.13 4.16 -7.28
C VAL A 302 1.24 3.51 -7.45
N GLY A 303 2.31 4.16 -6.98
CA GLY A 303 3.70 3.68 -7.07
C GLY A 303 3.93 2.33 -6.41
N SER A 304 3.20 2.02 -5.33
CA SER A 304 3.28 0.72 -4.65
C SER A 304 2.98 -0.47 -5.56
N SER A 305 2.08 -0.31 -6.55
CA SER A 305 1.70 -1.38 -7.50
C SER A 305 2.84 -1.83 -8.40
N PHE A 306 3.88 -0.99 -8.54
CA PHE A 306 5.01 -1.23 -9.43
C PHE A 306 6.24 -1.74 -8.69
N ALA A 307 6.16 -1.91 -7.36
CA ALA A 307 7.24 -2.47 -6.57
C ALA A 307 7.55 -3.90 -7.05
N THR A 308 8.84 -4.21 -7.25
CA THR A 308 9.26 -5.51 -7.79
C THR A 308 9.07 -6.65 -6.81
N ARG A 309 9.24 -6.36 -5.51
CA ARG A 309 9.06 -7.30 -4.41
C ARG A 309 8.51 -6.57 -3.20
N PHE A 310 7.60 -7.23 -2.51
CA PHE A 310 7.20 -6.83 -1.17
C PHE A 310 8.35 -7.13 -0.19
N MET A 311 8.58 -6.21 0.76
CA MET A 311 9.57 -6.37 1.81
C MET A 311 9.02 -5.79 3.13
N PRO A 312 9.41 -6.34 4.28
CA PRO A 312 9.13 -5.70 5.56
C PRO A 312 9.77 -4.30 5.59
N LEU A 313 9.14 -3.37 6.31
CA LEU A 313 9.67 -2.03 6.55
C LEU A 313 11.04 -2.07 7.23
N GLY A 314 11.26 -3.06 8.09
CA GLY A 314 12.51 -3.26 8.78
C GLY A 314 12.37 -4.12 10.03
N ILE A 315 13.49 -4.28 10.71
CA ILE A 315 13.61 -4.99 11.98
C ILE A 315 14.20 -4.02 13.00
N ASP A 316 13.64 -3.97 14.20
CA ASP A 316 14.16 -3.12 15.28
C ASP A 316 15.24 -3.81 16.13
N ASP A 317 15.68 -3.14 17.20
CA ASP A 317 16.71 -3.68 18.08
C ASP A 317 16.29 -4.89 18.92
N GLU A 318 14.99 -5.16 19.02
CA GLU A 318 14.43 -6.30 19.75
C GLU A 318 14.08 -7.47 18.82
N GLY A 319 14.40 -7.36 17.53
CA GLY A 319 14.10 -8.39 16.54
C GLY A 319 12.65 -8.36 16.03
N ARG A 320 11.87 -7.33 16.37
CA ARG A 320 10.49 -7.18 15.87
C ARG A 320 10.52 -6.80 14.40
N THR A 321 9.74 -7.51 13.58
CA THR A 321 9.67 -7.25 12.13
C THR A 321 8.39 -6.48 11.82
N TYR A 322 8.52 -5.39 11.08
CA TYR A 322 7.44 -4.46 10.78
C TYR A 322 7.01 -4.60 9.31
N TYR A 323 5.71 -4.67 9.06
CA TYR A 323 5.13 -4.85 7.74
C TYR A 323 4.14 -3.73 7.45
N ALA A 324 4.21 -3.17 6.25
CA ALA A 324 3.27 -2.19 5.72
C ALA A 324 2.84 -2.64 4.32
N MET A 325 1.56 -2.99 4.20
CA MET A 325 1.03 -3.66 3.02
C MET A 325 0.63 -2.65 1.94
N SER A 326 0.68 -3.07 0.67
CA SER A 326 0.28 -2.20 -0.44
C SER A 326 -1.21 -1.80 -0.32
N PRO A 327 -1.59 -0.55 -0.66
CA PRO A 327 -2.98 -0.10 -0.69
C PRO A 327 -3.92 -1.00 -1.52
N GLY A 328 -5.21 -0.90 -1.22
CA GLY A 328 -6.26 -1.70 -1.87
C GLY A 328 -6.40 -1.44 -3.38
N VAL A 329 -6.99 -2.38 -4.14
CA VAL A 329 -7.24 -2.19 -5.59
C VAL A 329 -8.07 -0.93 -5.83
N ALA A 330 -9.18 -0.76 -5.10
CA ALA A 330 -10.06 0.39 -5.23
C ALA A 330 -9.36 1.73 -4.91
N GLU A 331 -8.44 1.74 -3.95
CA GLU A 331 -7.67 2.94 -3.61
C GLU A 331 -6.70 3.31 -4.73
N ARG A 332 -6.02 2.32 -5.32
CA ARG A 332 -5.07 2.53 -6.42
C ARG A 332 -5.76 3.01 -7.69
N GLU A 333 -6.91 2.44 -8.03
CA GLU A 333 -7.71 2.90 -9.17
C GLU A 333 -8.19 4.35 -8.99
N ALA A 334 -8.64 4.72 -7.79
CA ALA A 334 -9.07 6.08 -7.49
C ALA A 334 -7.90 7.08 -7.52
N ALA A 335 -6.74 6.69 -7.00
CA ALA A 335 -5.53 7.50 -7.04
C ALA A 335 -5.03 7.71 -8.48
N LEU A 336 -5.06 6.67 -9.32
CA LEU A 336 -4.69 6.75 -10.73
C LEU A 336 -5.64 7.67 -11.50
N GLU A 337 -6.96 7.55 -11.29
CA GLU A 337 -7.94 8.45 -11.88
C GLU A 337 -7.72 9.90 -11.43
N TYR A 338 -7.46 10.12 -10.14
CA TYR A 338 -7.17 11.45 -9.60
C TYR A 338 -5.95 12.09 -10.26
N LEU A 339 -4.85 11.35 -10.43
CA LEU A 339 -3.65 11.85 -11.12
C LEU A 339 -3.92 12.19 -12.58
N SER A 340 -4.66 11.33 -13.29
CA SER A 340 -5.04 11.57 -14.70
C SER A 340 -5.89 12.83 -14.86
N ILE A 341 -6.83 13.08 -13.94
CA ILE A 341 -7.66 14.29 -13.96
C ILE A 341 -6.83 15.51 -13.55
N ALA A 342 -5.98 15.42 -12.53
CA ALA A 342 -5.15 16.52 -12.06
C ALA A 342 -4.11 16.97 -13.11
N ALA A 343 -3.62 16.03 -13.93
CA ALA A 343 -2.74 16.30 -15.07
C ALA A 343 -3.48 16.88 -16.28
N SER A 344 -4.82 16.86 -16.28
CA SER A 344 -5.65 17.39 -17.36
C SER A 344 -6.06 18.83 -17.10
N GLU A 345 -6.09 19.65 -18.14
CA GLU A 345 -6.65 21.00 -18.04
C GLU A 345 -8.17 20.98 -17.81
N LYS A 346 -8.85 19.90 -18.23
CA LYS A 346 -10.31 19.76 -18.15
C LYS A 346 -10.75 19.48 -16.71
N SER A 347 -11.73 20.25 -16.23
CA SER A 347 -12.35 20.05 -14.91
C SER A 347 -13.32 18.87 -14.92
N LEU A 348 -12.77 17.66 -14.91
CA LEU A 348 -13.56 16.45 -14.70
C LEU A 348 -13.66 16.14 -13.20
N LYS A 349 -14.80 15.58 -12.78
CA LYS A 349 -14.94 15.04 -11.42
C LYS A 349 -14.48 13.58 -11.43
N PRO A 350 -13.71 13.12 -10.43
CA PRO A 350 -13.37 11.70 -10.31
C PRO A 350 -14.64 10.88 -10.16
N LYS A 351 -14.75 9.80 -10.94
CA LYS A 351 -15.87 8.87 -10.92
C LYS A 351 -15.68 7.81 -9.83
N LYS A 352 -14.46 7.32 -9.66
CA LYS A 352 -14.11 6.33 -8.64
C LYS A 352 -13.81 7.06 -7.33
N LYS A 353 -14.61 6.77 -6.32
CA LYS A 353 -14.31 7.14 -4.93
C LYS A 353 -13.49 6.02 -4.32
N GLY A 354 -12.32 6.35 -3.78
CA GLY A 354 -11.59 5.40 -2.92
C GLY A 354 -12.46 5.00 -1.73
N CYS A 355 -12.43 3.73 -1.35
CA CYS A 355 -13.10 3.27 -0.14
C CYS A 355 -12.35 3.81 1.07
N VAL A 356 -13.01 4.63 1.91
CA VAL A 356 -12.47 5.05 3.19
C VAL A 356 -13.07 4.17 4.26
N ARG A 357 -12.23 3.41 4.96
CA ARG A 357 -12.67 2.59 6.09
C ARG A 357 -13.04 3.48 7.27
N SER A 358 -14.16 3.15 7.91
CA SER A 358 -14.56 3.82 9.14
C SER A 358 -13.54 3.59 10.26
N ILE A 359 -13.55 4.44 11.28
CA ILE A 359 -12.67 4.28 12.45
C ILE A 359 -12.92 2.93 13.13
N SER A 360 -14.19 2.56 13.30
CA SER A 360 -14.60 1.31 13.94
C SER A 360 -14.13 0.07 13.17
N GLU A 361 -14.18 0.08 11.83
CA GLU A 361 -13.66 -1.04 11.02
C GLU A 361 -12.15 -1.20 11.15
N ARG A 362 -11.40 -0.08 11.17
CA ARG A 362 -9.94 -0.11 11.32
C ARG A 362 -9.49 -0.62 12.68
N GLN A 363 -10.26 -0.31 13.74
CA GLN A 363 -10.02 -0.82 15.09
C GLN A 363 -10.08 -2.34 15.19
N LEU A 364 -10.83 -3.00 14.29
CA LEU A 364 -10.90 -4.47 14.25
C LEU A 364 -9.64 -5.11 13.69
N LEU A 365 -8.72 -4.33 13.10
CA LEU A 365 -7.45 -4.80 12.52
C LEU A 365 -7.62 -5.97 11.53
N ARG A 366 -8.73 -5.95 10.77
CA ARG A 366 -9.05 -7.01 9.80
C ARG A 366 -8.43 -6.80 8.44
N ASP A 367 -8.03 -5.58 8.10
CA ASP A 367 -7.59 -5.22 6.75
C ASP A 367 -6.08 -4.93 6.73
N TRP A 368 -5.31 -5.78 6.06
CA TRP A 368 -3.87 -5.62 5.85
C TRP A 368 -3.46 -4.21 5.39
N PRO A 369 -4.15 -3.56 4.42
CA PRO A 369 -3.70 -2.27 3.89
C PRO A 369 -3.82 -1.10 4.87
N TRP A 370 -4.56 -1.25 5.97
CA TRP A 370 -4.95 -0.15 6.87
C TRP A 370 -4.25 -0.19 8.23
N LEU A 371 -3.22 -1.02 8.37
CA LEU A 371 -2.46 -1.17 9.60
C LEU A 371 -0.97 -1.41 9.34
N ILE A 372 -0.15 -1.12 10.35
CA ILE A 372 1.20 -1.67 10.49
C ILE A 372 1.11 -2.95 11.30
N ALA A 373 1.52 -4.06 10.70
CA ALA A 373 1.62 -5.34 11.40
C ALA A 373 3.05 -5.53 11.93
N VAL A 374 3.16 -6.04 13.14
CA VAL A 374 4.44 -6.27 13.82
C VAL A 374 4.48 -7.70 14.34
N TRP A 375 5.43 -8.49 13.85
CA TRP A 375 5.73 -9.81 14.42
C TRP A 375 6.79 -9.69 15.50
N GLY A 376 6.54 -10.23 16.68
CA GLY A 376 7.53 -10.40 17.73
C GLY A 376 6.96 -10.22 19.13
N LYS A 377 7.86 -10.04 20.11
CA LYS A 377 7.48 -9.86 21.51
C LYS A 377 6.80 -8.51 21.74
N ARG A 378 5.82 -8.48 22.64
CA ARG A 378 5.16 -7.25 23.08
C ARG A 378 6.20 -6.26 23.58
N GLY A 379 6.07 -4.98 23.20
CA GLY A 379 6.84 -3.92 23.84
C GLY A 379 6.53 -3.79 25.34
N PRO A 380 7.36 -3.08 26.11
CA PRO A 380 7.15 -2.87 27.53
C PRO A 380 5.76 -2.26 27.77
N LEU A 381 5.00 -2.91 28.66
CA LEU A 381 3.69 -2.45 29.09
C LEU A 381 3.80 -1.07 29.70
N THR A 382 2.85 -0.20 29.34
CA THR A 382 2.74 1.08 30.01
C THR A 382 2.21 0.84 31.44
N PRO A 383 2.76 1.53 32.47
CA PRO A 383 2.37 1.30 33.86
C PRO A 383 0.91 1.66 34.17
N ALA A 384 0.20 2.27 33.21
CA ALA A 384 -1.20 2.65 33.31
C ALA A 384 -2.18 1.58 32.82
N GLU A 385 -1.71 0.51 32.15
CA GLU A 385 -2.59 -0.63 31.91
C GLU A 385 -2.80 -1.33 33.26
N PRO A 386 -4.04 -1.33 33.80
CA PRO A 386 -4.32 -2.02 35.05
C PRO A 386 -3.87 -3.46 34.84
N LYS A 387 -2.89 -3.91 35.63
CA LYS A 387 -2.58 -5.34 35.76
C LYS A 387 -3.94 -5.98 36.02
N ALA A 388 -4.48 -6.71 35.04
CA ALA A 388 -5.76 -7.36 35.18
C ALA A 388 -5.68 -8.18 36.47
N THR A 389 -6.30 -7.69 37.53
CA THR A 389 -6.26 -8.24 38.90
C THR A 389 -7.18 -9.44 38.98
N THR A 390 -6.99 -10.38 38.06
CA THR A 390 -7.65 -11.67 38.08
C THR A 390 -6.73 -12.61 38.87
N GLU A 391 -7.00 -12.75 40.17
CA GLU A 391 -6.30 -13.64 41.11
C GLU A 391 -6.54 -15.14 40.84
N ALA A 392 -6.69 -15.56 39.59
CA ALA A 392 -6.92 -16.96 39.26
C ALA A 392 -6.31 -17.27 37.89
N ASP A 393 -5.09 -17.80 37.93
CA ASP A 393 -4.48 -18.76 37.00
C ASP A 393 -2.99 -18.43 36.82
N GLU A 394 -2.16 -19.09 37.62
CA GLU A 394 -0.69 -19.04 37.59
C GLU A 394 -0.07 -19.58 36.27
N ASP A 395 -0.89 -19.98 35.29
CA ASP A 395 -0.46 -20.54 33.99
C ASP A 395 -0.42 -19.51 32.84
N ASN A 396 -0.52 -18.21 33.11
CA ASN A 396 -0.55 -17.17 32.08
C ASN A 396 0.85 -16.83 31.51
N SER A 397 1.61 -17.85 31.08
CA SER A 397 2.90 -17.72 30.39
C SER A 397 2.80 -17.11 28.98
N PHE A 398 1.59 -16.79 28.52
CA PHE A 398 1.28 -16.22 27.21
C PHE A 398 1.96 -14.88 26.90
N ASN A 399 2.54 -14.19 27.88
CA ASN A 399 3.16 -12.88 27.66
C ASN A 399 4.60 -12.95 27.08
N LEU A 400 5.16 -14.16 26.88
CA LEU A 400 6.51 -14.36 26.33
C LEU A 400 6.54 -14.82 24.88
N GLU A 401 5.41 -15.26 24.32
CA GLU A 401 5.37 -15.81 22.97
C GLU A 401 5.36 -14.69 21.92
N GLU A 402 6.08 -14.93 20.82
CA GLU A 402 6.05 -14.04 19.67
C GLU A 402 4.67 -14.14 19.02
N GLN A 403 4.04 -12.98 18.79
CA GLN A 403 2.75 -12.94 18.12
C GLN A 403 2.63 -11.71 17.22
N TRP A 404 1.53 -11.64 16.50
CA TRP A 404 1.18 -10.54 15.62
C TRP A 404 0.50 -9.39 16.38
N TRP A 405 1.03 -8.19 16.20
CA TRP A 405 0.49 -6.94 16.73
C TRP A 405 0.11 -5.98 15.61
N GLY A 406 -0.89 -5.14 15.82
CA GLY A 406 -1.39 -4.19 14.82
C GLY A 406 -1.46 -2.75 15.35
N PHE A 407 -1.06 -1.80 14.51
CA PHE A 407 -1.24 -0.36 14.72
C PHE A 407 -2.03 0.23 13.54
N TRP A 408 -3.25 0.73 13.80
CA TRP A 408 -4.15 1.26 12.76
C TRP A 408 -4.33 2.78 12.81
N ASP A 409 -3.95 3.42 13.91
CA ASP A 409 -4.07 4.85 14.13
C ASP A 409 -2.75 5.55 13.74
N PRO A 410 -2.75 6.51 12.79
CA PRO A 410 -1.57 7.30 12.44
C PRO A 410 -0.82 7.85 13.65
N GLU A 411 -1.53 8.40 14.64
CA GLU A 411 -0.88 8.98 15.82
C GLU A 411 -0.10 7.94 16.64
N HIS A 412 -0.61 6.71 16.71
CA HIS A 412 0.07 5.60 17.37
C HIS A 412 1.26 5.08 16.57
N ILE A 413 1.18 5.08 15.24
CA ILE A 413 2.30 4.71 14.36
C ILE A 413 3.44 5.74 14.48
N ASP A 414 3.13 7.03 14.60
CA ASP A 414 4.15 8.06 14.85
C ASP A 414 4.80 7.92 16.22
N LYS A 415 4.03 7.62 17.27
CA LYS A 415 4.58 7.31 18.60
C LYS A 415 5.47 6.07 18.56
N LEU A 416 5.10 5.06 17.77
CA LEU A 416 5.92 3.85 17.56
C LEU A 416 7.25 4.20 16.88
N ALA A 417 7.23 5.05 15.84
CA ALA A 417 8.45 5.53 15.20
C ALA A 417 9.35 6.33 16.16
N GLN A 418 8.75 7.19 17.00
CA GLN A 418 9.45 7.93 18.05
C GLN A 418 10.05 6.99 19.10
N TYR A 419 9.30 5.97 19.53
CA TYR A 419 9.76 4.98 20.50
C TYR A 419 11.01 4.26 20.00
N ILE A 420 11.00 3.78 18.75
CA ILE A 420 12.17 3.14 18.14
C ILE A 420 13.34 4.13 18.05
N SER A 421 13.08 5.39 17.66
CA SER A 421 14.12 6.43 17.58
C SER A 421 14.80 6.70 18.93
N VAL A 422 14.03 6.87 20.01
CA VAL A 422 14.56 7.11 21.37
C VAL A 422 15.31 5.87 21.86
N LYS A 423 14.72 4.69 21.72
CA LYS A 423 15.28 3.42 22.22
C LYS A 423 16.61 3.05 21.55
N SER A 424 16.73 3.31 20.25
CA SER A 424 17.92 3.05 19.46
C SER A 424 18.96 4.17 19.55
N GLY A 425 18.70 5.25 20.30
CA GLY A 425 19.61 6.40 20.43
C GLY A 425 19.80 7.16 19.11
N LEU A 426 18.76 7.24 18.26
CA LEU A 426 18.80 7.96 16.98
C LEU A 426 18.50 9.46 17.11
N GLU A 427 17.94 9.90 18.25
CA GLU A 427 17.59 11.32 18.47
C GLU A 427 18.80 12.24 18.57
N GLU A 428 19.96 11.74 19.00
CA GLU A 428 21.17 12.56 19.18
C GLU A 428 21.77 13.07 17.86
N ASP A 429 21.37 12.48 16.72
CA ASP A 429 21.91 12.81 15.40
C ASP A 429 21.12 13.90 14.66
N ILE A 430 20.03 14.44 15.22
CA ILE A 430 19.32 15.59 14.64
C ILE A 430 19.91 16.84 15.29
N PRO A 431 20.93 17.50 14.69
CA PRO A 431 21.45 18.73 15.25
C PRO A 431 20.29 19.72 15.40
N PRO A 432 20.16 20.41 16.54
CA PRO A 432 19.16 21.45 16.69
C PRO A 432 19.33 22.40 15.50
N ALA A 433 18.22 22.70 14.81
CA ALA A 433 18.20 23.42 13.52
C ALA A 433 18.98 24.77 13.52
N ALA A 434 19.40 25.25 14.70
CA ALA A 434 20.22 26.43 14.91
C ALA A 434 21.73 26.25 14.67
N GLU A 435 22.30 25.03 14.66
CA GLU A 435 23.77 24.84 14.53
C GLU A 435 24.24 24.42 13.13
N LEU A 436 23.33 24.26 12.17
CA LEU A 436 23.63 23.74 10.83
C LEU A 436 24.43 24.68 9.90
N PHE A 437 24.84 25.87 10.35
CA PHE A 437 25.37 26.90 9.46
C PHE A 437 26.87 27.25 9.57
N MET A 438 27.66 26.76 10.54
CA MET A 438 29.00 27.37 10.75
C MET A 438 30.22 26.46 11.01
N SER A 439 30.20 25.15 10.76
CA SER A 439 31.42 24.34 11.00
C SER A 439 31.74 23.32 9.90
N SER A 440 32.46 23.77 8.87
CA SER A 440 33.08 22.95 7.82
C SER A 440 34.40 22.27 8.24
N SER A 441 34.53 21.91 9.53
CA SER A 441 35.72 21.20 10.02
C SER A 441 35.56 19.70 9.79
N SER A 442 36.33 19.17 8.84
CA SER A 442 36.48 17.75 8.48
C SER A 442 36.79 16.87 9.70
N LYS A 443 35.75 16.34 10.37
CA LYS A 443 35.91 15.24 11.33
C LYS A 443 35.93 13.91 10.57
N PRO A 444 36.79 12.96 10.97
CA PRO A 444 36.93 11.67 10.31
C PRO A 444 35.60 10.91 10.37
N THR A 445 35.13 10.47 9.20
CA THR A 445 33.92 9.67 9.01
C THR A 445 34.10 8.32 9.71
N VAL A 446 33.72 8.25 10.99
CA VAL A 446 33.56 6.98 11.70
C VAL A 446 32.50 6.18 10.93
N LEU A 447 32.88 4.98 10.46
CA LEU A 447 32.00 4.03 9.78
C LEU A 447 30.67 3.93 10.53
N LYS A 448 29.62 4.49 9.93
CA LYS A 448 28.25 4.38 10.47
C LYS A 448 27.93 2.90 10.56
N GLN A 449 27.57 2.44 11.76
CA GLN A 449 27.18 1.06 11.96
C GLN A 449 25.97 0.77 11.07
N PRO A 450 26.01 -0.25 10.18
CA PRO A 450 24.95 -0.52 9.20
C PRO A 450 23.57 -0.70 9.85
N ARG A 451 23.55 -1.16 11.11
CA ARG A 451 22.35 -1.29 11.94
C ARG A 451 21.65 0.04 12.22
N LYS A 452 22.40 1.13 12.50
CA LYS A 452 21.80 2.46 12.73
C LYS A 452 21.11 2.99 11.47
N GLU A 453 21.63 2.68 10.29
CA GLU A 453 20.99 3.09 9.03
C GLU A 453 19.71 2.31 8.76
N GLN A 454 19.69 1.01 9.07
CA GLN A 454 18.46 0.18 8.99
C GLN A 454 17.36 0.72 9.91
N LEU A 455 17.70 1.06 11.16
CA LEU A 455 16.76 1.64 12.11
C LEU A 455 16.27 3.03 11.66
N LYS A 456 17.16 3.87 11.11
CA LYS A 456 16.75 5.15 10.50
C LYS A 456 15.77 4.94 9.35
N ARG A 457 16.00 3.95 8.48
CA ARG A 457 15.05 3.60 7.39
C ARG A 457 13.72 3.12 7.93
N LEU A 458 13.72 2.28 8.98
CA LEU A 458 12.49 1.82 9.63
C LEU A 458 11.70 3.00 10.23
N VAL A 459 12.35 3.88 10.99
CA VAL A 459 11.71 5.07 11.58
C VAL A 459 11.14 5.98 10.50
N THR A 460 11.89 6.23 9.42
CA THR A 460 11.40 7.00 8.28
C THR A 460 10.20 6.31 7.61
N GLY A 461 10.28 5.01 7.34
CA GLY A 461 9.20 4.24 6.73
C GLY A 461 7.91 4.25 7.55
N LEU A 462 8.02 4.15 8.88
CA LEU A 462 6.86 4.25 9.79
C LEU A 462 6.23 5.65 9.76
N LYS A 463 7.04 6.72 9.77
CA LYS A 463 6.54 8.10 9.67
C LYS A 463 5.89 8.38 8.31
N ASP A 464 6.52 7.90 7.24
CA ASP A 464 5.99 8.05 5.88
C ASP A 464 4.65 7.31 5.74
N TYR A 465 4.54 6.09 6.30
CA TYR A 465 3.29 5.35 6.33
C TYR A 465 2.24 6.02 7.22
N SER A 466 2.60 6.53 8.40
CA SER A 466 1.69 7.29 9.28
C SER A 466 1.08 8.49 8.54
N ALA A 467 1.94 9.34 7.95
CA ALA A 467 1.50 10.51 7.19
C ALA A 467 0.62 10.13 5.99
N LEU A 468 0.98 9.05 5.29
CA LEU A 468 0.17 8.53 4.18
C LEU A 468 -1.18 7.99 4.68
N LEU A 469 -1.21 7.26 5.79
CA LEU A 469 -2.43 6.72 6.38
C LEU A 469 -3.35 7.85 6.87
N GLN A 470 -2.79 8.87 7.53
CA GLN A 470 -3.53 10.07 7.92
C GLN A 470 -4.20 10.71 6.71
N TRP A 471 -3.46 10.88 5.61
CA TRP A 471 -4.01 11.36 4.35
C TRP A 471 -5.09 10.41 3.78
N ARG A 472 -4.87 9.09 3.79
CA ARG A 472 -5.84 8.09 3.30
C ARG A 472 -7.15 8.11 4.09
N THR A 473 -7.13 8.52 5.36
CA THR A 473 -8.36 8.61 6.18
C THR A 473 -9.21 9.84 5.91
N ARG A 474 -8.67 10.82 5.18
CA ARG A 474 -9.43 12.02 4.78
C ARG A 474 -10.51 11.69 3.75
N SER A 475 -11.68 12.30 3.92
CA SER A 475 -12.79 12.19 2.96
C SER A 475 -12.60 13.08 1.73
N ASP A 476 -11.88 14.20 1.88
CA ASP A 476 -11.68 15.25 0.87
C ASP A 476 -10.43 15.03 0.00
N LYS A 477 -9.63 13.98 0.23
CA LYS A 477 -8.32 13.77 -0.41
C LYS A 477 -8.30 13.72 -1.95
N TYR A 478 -9.45 13.48 -2.58
CA TYR A 478 -9.60 13.47 -4.05
C TYR A 478 -10.48 14.60 -4.56
N GLU A 479 -10.86 15.56 -3.71
CA GLU A 479 -11.62 16.72 -4.14
C GLU A 479 -10.69 17.70 -4.84
N LEU A 480 -10.82 17.78 -6.17
CA LEU A 480 -10.20 18.84 -6.92
C LEU A 480 -10.95 20.15 -6.64
N MET A 481 -10.19 21.18 -6.28
CA MET A 481 -10.69 22.53 -6.21
C MET A 481 -11.41 22.84 -7.54
N LYS A 482 -12.71 23.17 -7.46
CA LYS A 482 -13.46 23.62 -8.63
C LYS A 482 -12.73 24.86 -9.14
N LYS A 483 -12.10 24.73 -10.31
CA LYS A 483 -11.51 25.86 -11.04
C LYS A 483 -12.59 26.94 -11.14
N ALA A 484 -12.50 27.99 -10.33
CA ALA A 484 -13.38 29.16 -10.36
C ALA A 484 -13.07 30.04 -11.60
N ILE A 485 -12.65 29.42 -12.69
CA ILE A 485 -12.13 30.06 -13.90
C ILE A 485 -13.28 30.60 -14.77
N GLY A 486 -14.54 30.22 -14.51
CA GLY A 486 -15.69 30.64 -15.32
C GLY A 486 -16.35 31.97 -14.93
N ASP A 487 -16.36 32.34 -13.64
CA ASP A 487 -17.33 33.36 -13.18
C ASP A 487 -16.77 34.78 -13.07
N LEU A 488 -15.45 34.96 -13.23
CA LEU A 488 -14.81 36.28 -13.12
C LEU A 488 -14.57 36.97 -14.48
N GLN A 489 -14.64 36.25 -15.61
CA GLN A 489 -14.48 36.87 -16.94
C GLN A 489 -15.79 37.37 -17.56
N THR A 490 -16.96 36.96 -17.08
CA THR A 490 -18.26 37.42 -17.62
C THR A 490 -18.74 38.74 -16.98
N ASN A 491 -18.16 39.17 -15.86
CA ASN A 491 -18.59 40.39 -15.16
C ASN A 491 -17.80 41.67 -15.48
N SER A 492 -16.79 41.62 -16.37
CA SER A 492 -16.03 42.84 -16.77
C SER A 492 -16.50 43.50 -18.07
N THR A 493 -17.55 43.00 -18.74
CA THR A 493 -17.98 43.50 -20.06
C THR A 493 -19.46 43.92 -20.14
N SER A 494 -20.20 43.93 -19.03
CA SER A 494 -21.56 44.49 -19.01
C SER A 494 -21.57 45.89 -18.40
N GLY A 495 -20.93 46.80 -19.14
CA GLY A 495 -21.03 48.24 -18.92
C GLY A 495 -21.43 48.91 -20.22
N ARG A 496 -22.72 49.28 -20.31
CA ARG A 496 -23.26 50.41 -21.11
C ARG A 496 -23.73 50.11 -22.56
N THR A 497 -25.02 49.79 -22.69
CA THR A 497 -25.90 50.46 -23.65
C THR A 497 -27.31 50.60 -23.06
N THR A 498 -27.67 51.83 -22.71
CA THR A 498 -29.03 52.28 -22.42
C THR A 498 -29.70 52.74 -23.72
N GLN A 499 -30.74 52.06 -24.18
CA GLN A 499 -31.82 52.55 -25.07
C GLN A 499 -33.07 51.73 -24.70
N VAL A 500 -34.08 52.27 -24.02
CA VAL A 500 -35.18 53.16 -24.46
C VAL A 500 -36.13 52.48 -25.47
N SER A 501 -37.42 52.42 -25.06
CA SER A 501 -38.66 52.17 -25.83
C SER A 501 -38.80 50.79 -26.51
N ASP A 502 -39.97 50.15 -26.62
CA ASP A 502 -41.36 50.53 -26.39
C ASP A 502 -42.24 49.26 -26.28
N LYS A 503 -43.49 49.46 -25.83
CA LYS A 503 -44.66 48.58 -25.89
C LYS A 503 -44.67 47.48 -26.98
N VAL A 504 -45.24 46.31 -26.66
CA VAL A 504 -46.54 45.85 -27.19
C VAL A 504 -47.00 44.56 -26.49
N SER A 505 -48.30 44.54 -26.24
CA SER A 505 -49.17 43.55 -25.61
C SER A 505 -49.39 42.27 -26.45
N THR A 506 -50.10 41.30 -25.85
CA THR A 506 -50.67 40.03 -26.37
C THR A 506 -49.72 38.84 -26.41
N GLY A 507 -50.09 37.62 -26.02
CA GLY A 507 -51.33 37.11 -25.43
C GLY A 507 -51.06 35.73 -24.82
N SER A 508 -51.83 35.41 -23.79
CA SER A 508 -51.83 34.14 -23.07
C SER A 508 -52.51 33.04 -23.88
N ALA A 509 -51.83 31.91 -24.07
CA ALA A 509 -52.48 30.64 -24.40
C ALA A 509 -51.79 29.51 -23.62
N SER A 510 -52.53 29.00 -22.64
CA SER A 510 -52.27 27.74 -21.94
C SER A 510 -52.57 26.57 -22.86
N VAL A 511 -51.67 25.58 -22.93
CA VAL A 511 -52.05 24.21 -23.30
C VAL A 511 -51.31 23.24 -22.40
N ASP A 512 -52.13 22.55 -21.61
CA ASP A 512 -51.84 21.38 -20.80
C ASP A 512 -51.37 20.17 -21.62
N SER A 513 -50.78 19.23 -20.87
CA SER A 513 -50.84 17.75 -21.05
C SER A 513 -49.55 17.07 -21.53
N PRO A 514 -49.40 15.74 -21.32
CA PRO A 514 -49.44 15.07 -20.02
C PRO A 514 -48.31 14.01 -19.90
N ASP A 515 -48.37 13.30 -18.77
CA ASP A 515 -47.63 12.10 -18.36
C ASP A 515 -47.26 11.08 -19.46
N ILE A 516 -46.07 10.48 -19.29
CA ILE A 516 -45.81 9.04 -19.39
C ILE A 516 -44.93 8.62 -18.21
#